data_AF-A0A521GSA7-F1
#
_entry.id   AF-A0A521GSA7-F1
#
_cell.length_a   1.000
_cell.length_b   1.000
_cell.length_c   1.000
_cell.angle_alpha   90.00
_cell.angle_beta   90.00
_cell.angle_gamma   90.00
#
_symmetry.space_group_name_H-M   'P 1'
#
loop_
_entity.id
_entity.type
_entity.pdbx_description
1 polymer ?
#
loop_
_entity_poly.entity_id
_entity_poly.type
_entity_poly.pdbx_seq_one_letter_code
_entity_poly.pdbx_strand_id
1 'polypeptide(L)'
;MKTWFRRLLQNRQQLAKVGFVAGFAAVGALLLVFTKAAVPTAGFEAENGTLSGAVSLEGDANASGGQAVKFGSQATATTASSVSQYGITWTFDKAYPVGQFANGDWWVQGPVTIIALTPAFTGTQNGWEVNPNSGSQQGLDNRLDGFQASRVPSLPYAAAAGKSIIKGVSKTGTCGNDGQYHYPCLTTAAVLTVLGSVPANNGAGTFRPPFFGTNKPLYTTAQLRTDKLSSRAPVSGAMSLTQAARRYQRVQVDYGNTWYGRYMHAAENYAFQDNPSNDNVSEYGAEIGIDAADVALRLLLNDSLSSKMPAVINFVQAGIDMYGMHSGGVTWVSDGGHFLGRKLPAVYAATLLDDATMKSEISNAQYGTYGDDGHAYYTTNPQTVAAMQAAGYAPALWGKPCGNGQYEQQQTNDTGPRDCRDPIGMIDGGEAPGDSYQNCCTSQPMKGASLATRLLPGAKAVWNYQAYHDYVDRWVGFGAWAAPDNWNSLGRTPARNYTSRQGTAKDAGSYGSTFVNNMWTSYRSGAE
;
A
#
# COMPACT_ATOMS: atom_id res chain seq x y z
N MET A 1 -34.21 -89.25 -46.89
CA MET A 1 -34.88 -88.15 -46.15
C MET A 1 -34.47 -88.03 -44.68
N LYS A 2 -34.26 -89.13 -43.92
CA LYS A 2 -33.78 -89.10 -42.51
C LYS A 2 -32.39 -88.48 -42.27
N THR A 3 -31.54 -88.38 -43.29
CA THR A 3 -30.16 -87.86 -43.18
C THR A 3 -30.06 -86.34 -43.28
N TRP A 4 -31.02 -85.66 -43.91
CA TRP A 4 -30.97 -84.20 -44.10
C TRP A 4 -31.37 -83.44 -42.83
N PHE A 5 -32.37 -83.95 -42.09
CA PHE A 5 -32.82 -83.35 -40.82
C PHE A 5 -31.74 -83.39 -39.71
N ARG A 6 -30.88 -84.41 -39.69
CA ARG A 6 -29.76 -84.49 -38.72
C ARG A 6 -28.67 -83.44 -38.97
N ARG A 7 -28.43 -83.07 -40.24
CA ARG A 7 -27.46 -82.02 -40.61
C ARG A 7 -27.94 -80.61 -40.23
N LEU A 8 -29.25 -80.35 -40.33
CA LEU A 8 -29.84 -79.07 -39.94
C LEU A 8 -29.82 -78.84 -38.41
N LEU A 9 -30.01 -79.90 -37.62
CA LEU A 9 -29.91 -79.82 -36.15
C LEU A 9 -28.46 -79.66 -35.67
N GLN A 10 -27.47 -80.29 -36.33
CA GLN A 10 -26.05 -80.09 -36.02
C GLN A 10 -25.58 -78.66 -36.31
N ASN A 11 -26.06 -78.03 -37.39
CA ASN A 11 -25.71 -76.64 -37.72
C ASN A 11 -26.30 -75.62 -36.72
N ARG A 12 -27.49 -75.87 -36.16
CA ARG A 12 -28.05 -74.99 -35.11
C ARG A 12 -27.24 -75.03 -33.81
N GLN A 13 -26.72 -76.20 -33.42
CA GLN A 13 -25.85 -76.30 -32.25
C GLN A 13 -24.47 -75.65 -32.47
N GLN A 14 -23.91 -75.73 -33.68
CA GLN A 14 -22.67 -75.04 -34.01
C GLN A 14 -22.85 -73.51 -34.07
N LEU A 15 -23.94 -73.03 -34.70
CA LEU A 15 -24.26 -71.59 -34.74
C LEU A 15 -24.56 -71.02 -33.35
N ALA A 16 -25.24 -71.78 -32.48
CA ALA A 16 -25.47 -71.35 -31.09
C ALA A 16 -24.16 -71.23 -30.29
N LYS A 17 -23.19 -72.13 -30.50
CA LYS A 17 -21.86 -72.05 -29.87
C LYS A 17 -21.06 -70.86 -30.38
N VAL A 18 -21.05 -70.62 -31.69
CA VAL A 18 -20.35 -69.45 -32.29
C VAL A 18 -20.98 -68.14 -31.83
N GLY A 19 -22.32 -68.06 -31.79
CA GLY A 19 -23.04 -66.90 -31.29
C GLY A 19 -22.77 -66.63 -29.80
N PHE A 20 -22.69 -67.68 -28.98
CA PHE A 20 -22.35 -67.55 -27.55
C PHE A 20 -20.91 -67.05 -27.37
N VAL A 21 -19.94 -67.59 -28.11
CA VAL A 21 -18.53 -67.16 -28.03
C VAL A 21 -18.38 -65.70 -28.49
N ALA A 22 -19.04 -65.31 -29.58
CA ALA A 22 -19.02 -63.93 -30.06
C ALA A 22 -19.70 -62.97 -29.07
N GLY A 23 -20.83 -63.36 -28.48
CA GLY A 23 -21.51 -62.59 -27.45
C GLY A 23 -20.67 -62.43 -26.18
N PHE A 24 -20.04 -63.51 -25.72
CA PHE A 24 -19.17 -63.50 -24.54
C PHE A 24 -17.92 -62.64 -24.77
N ALA A 25 -17.31 -62.70 -25.96
CA ALA A 25 -16.19 -61.85 -26.32
C ALA A 25 -16.58 -60.36 -26.41
N ALA A 26 -17.75 -60.05 -26.98
CA ALA A 26 -18.26 -58.68 -27.04
C ALA A 26 -18.53 -58.12 -25.65
N VAL A 27 -19.14 -58.90 -24.75
CA VAL A 27 -19.37 -58.52 -23.35
C VAL A 27 -18.04 -58.36 -22.60
N GLY A 28 -17.07 -59.25 -22.82
CA GLY A 28 -15.74 -59.14 -22.24
C GLY A 28 -14.98 -57.89 -22.70
N ALA A 29 -15.08 -57.54 -23.98
CA ALA A 29 -14.48 -56.31 -24.53
C ALA A 29 -15.17 -55.05 -23.99
N LEU A 30 -16.51 -55.06 -23.89
CA LEU A 30 -17.27 -53.97 -23.25
C LEU A 30 -16.86 -53.82 -21.78
N LEU A 31 -16.76 -54.93 -21.03
CA LEU A 31 -16.31 -54.88 -19.65
C LEU A 31 -14.90 -54.30 -19.56
N LEU A 32 -13.95 -54.73 -20.39
CA LEU A 32 -12.58 -54.16 -20.39
C LEU A 32 -12.54 -52.66 -20.69
N VAL A 33 -13.43 -52.15 -21.54
CA VAL A 33 -13.50 -50.72 -21.89
C VAL A 33 -14.15 -49.89 -20.77
N PHE A 34 -15.11 -50.46 -20.02
CA PHE A 34 -15.90 -49.73 -19.02
C PHE A 34 -15.54 -50.04 -17.56
N THR A 35 -14.80 -51.11 -17.28
CA THR A 35 -14.32 -51.41 -15.93
C THR A 35 -13.08 -50.59 -15.62
N LYS A 36 -13.29 -49.40 -15.06
CA LYS A 36 -12.25 -48.77 -14.24
C LYS A 36 -12.21 -49.53 -12.92
N ALA A 37 -11.02 -49.93 -12.46
CA ALA A 37 -10.88 -50.47 -11.12
C ALA A 37 -11.42 -49.42 -10.12
N ALA A 38 -12.42 -49.80 -9.32
CA ALA A 38 -12.94 -48.94 -8.26
C ALA A 38 -11.92 -48.93 -7.11
N VAL A 39 -10.86 -48.16 -7.30
CA VAL A 39 -9.82 -47.93 -6.30
C VAL A 39 -10.24 -46.74 -5.42
N PRO A 40 -9.93 -46.74 -4.11
CA PRO A 40 -10.22 -45.61 -3.22
C PRO A 40 -9.31 -44.39 -3.47
N THR A 41 -8.62 -44.35 -4.60
CA THR A 41 -7.63 -43.32 -4.97
C THR A 41 -8.07 -42.64 -6.27
N ALA A 42 -8.12 -41.32 -6.28
CA ALA A 42 -8.28 -40.53 -7.49
C ALA A 42 -6.91 -40.19 -8.08
N GLY A 43 -6.73 -40.41 -9.39
CA GLY A 43 -5.58 -39.90 -10.13
C GLY A 43 -5.86 -38.45 -10.56
N PHE A 44 -4.94 -37.55 -10.23
CA PHE A 44 -4.96 -36.17 -10.72
C PHE A 44 -3.78 -35.97 -11.65
N GLU A 45 -4.07 -35.63 -12.90
CA GLU A 45 -3.05 -35.28 -13.89
C GLU A 45 -2.53 -33.88 -13.58
N ALA A 46 -1.24 -33.77 -13.28
CA ALA A 46 -0.64 -32.53 -12.81
C ALA A 46 -0.71 -31.43 -13.88
N GLU A 47 -0.66 -31.81 -15.15
CA GLU A 47 -0.76 -30.92 -16.31
C GLU A 47 -2.16 -30.31 -16.51
N ASN A 48 -3.20 -30.88 -15.89
CA ASN A 48 -4.55 -30.32 -15.88
C ASN A 48 -4.74 -29.26 -14.77
N GLY A 49 -3.74 -29.04 -13.93
CA GLY A 49 -3.73 -28.00 -12.90
C GLY A 49 -3.36 -26.62 -13.44
N THR A 50 -3.60 -25.58 -12.63
CA THR A 50 -3.10 -24.23 -12.94
C THR A 50 -1.60 -24.15 -12.65
N LEU A 51 -0.78 -23.94 -13.68
CA LEU A 51 0.65 -23.75 -13.54
C LEU A 51 0.93 -22.34 -12.98
N SER A 52 1.79 -22.25 -11.96
CA SER A 52 2.25 -20.98 -11.39
C SER A 52 3.71 -21.09 -10.94
N GLY A 53 4.48 -20.00 -11.04
CA GLY A 53 5.92 -19.98 -10.74
C GLY A 53 6.79 -20.47 -11.91
N ALA A 54 8.00 -20.97 -11.60
CA ALA A 54 8.94 -21.56 -12.57
C ALA A 54 8.53 -22.99 -12.96
N VAL A 55 7.34 -23.10 -13.55
CA VAL A 55 6.71 -24.37 -13.86
C VAL A 55 6.25 -24.36 -15.32
N SER A 56 6.62 -25.39 -16.07
CA SER A 56 6.26 -25.54 -17.48
C SER A 56 5.81 -26.97 -17.77
N LEU A 57 5.01 -27.18 -18.81
CA LEU A 57 4.75 -28.53 -19.31
C LEU A 57 5.94 -29.03 -20.13
N GLU A 58 6.31 -30.28 -19.93
CA GLU A 58 7.32 -31.00 -20.69
C GLU A 58 6.68 -32.24 -21.30
N GLY A 59 6.92 -32.49 -22.60
CA GLY A 59 6.48 -33.73 -23.22
C GLY A 59 7.35 -34.88 -22.72
N ASP A 60 6.72 -35.88 -22.12
CA ASP A 60 7.39 -37.11 -21.65
C ASP A 60 6.51 -38.30 -22.00
N ALA A 61 6.97 -39.14 -22.92
CA ALA A 61 6.26 -40.34 -23.35
C ALA A 61 6.05 -41.37 -22.23
N ASN A 62 6.76 -41.23 -21.10
CA ASN A 62 6.62 -42.08 -19.92
C ASN A 62 5.70 -41.47 -18.85
N ALA A 63 5.27 -40.21 -19.02
CA ALA A 63 4.30 -39.60 -18.12
C ALA A 63 2.87 -40.05 -18.45
N SER A 64 2.01 -40.08 -17.43
CA SER A 64 0.56 -40.25 -17.65
C SER A 64 0.09 -39.10 -18.55
N GLY A 65 -0.69 -39.41 -19.59
CA GLY A 65 -1.13 -38.40 -20.57
C GLY A 65 -0.05 -37.88 -21.54
N GLY A 66 1.21 -38.35 -21.44
CA GLY A 66 2.31 -37.94 -22.32
C GLY A 66 2.90 -36.56 -22.00
N GLN A 67 2.52 -35.95 -20.87
CA GLN A 67 3.00 -34.66 -20.42
C GLN A 67 3.33 -34.71 -18.93
N ALA A 68 4.40 -34.02 -18.54
CA ALA A 68 4.79 -33.85 -17.15
C ALA A 68 4.87 -32.36 -16.80
N VAL A 69 4.68 -32.05 -15.52
CA VAL A 69 4.94 -30.73 -14.98
C VAL A 69 6.42 -30.64 -14.59
N LYS A 70 7.19 -29.82 -15.31
CA LYS A 70 8.59 -29.54 -15.03
C LYS A 70 8.71 -28.38 -14.06
N PHE A 71 9.28 -28.64 -12.90
CA PHE A 71 9.66 -27.61 -11.94
C PHE A 71 11.09 -27.13 -12.23
N GLY A 72 11.31 -25.82 -12.18
CA GLY A 72 12.65 -25.25 -12.30
C GLY A 72 13.08 -24.92 -13.72
N SER A 73 12.16 -24.78 -14.69
CA SER A 73 12.49 -23.98 -15.87
C SER A 73 12.65 -22.54 -15.41
N GLN A 74 13.90 -22.06 -15.28
CA GLN A 74 14.13 -20.62 -15.15
C GLN A 74 13.41 -19.97 -16.32
N ALA A 75 12.36 -19.21 -16.03
CA ALA A 75 11.76 -18.34 -17.02
C ALA A 75 12.89 -17.47 -17.56
N THR A 76 13.33 -17.75 -18.79
CA THR A 76 14.42 -17.02 -19.42
C THR A 76 13.96 -15.58 -19.54
N ALA A 77 14.67 -14.66 -18.89
CA ALA A 77 14.34 -13.25 -18.96
C ALA A 77 14.27 -12.81 -20.43
N THR A 78 13.15 -12.20 -20.82
CA THR A 78 13.02 -11.59 -22.14
C THR A 78 14.06 -10.47 -22.26
N THR A 79 14.68 -10.31 -23.43
CA THR A 79 15.57 -9.18 -23.67
C THR A 79 14.85 -8.05 -24.38
N ALA A 80 15.08 -6.79 -23.99
CA ALA A 80 14.52 -5.62 -24.65
C ALA A 80 15.54 -4.48 -24.71
N SER A 81 15.48 -3.66 -25.78
CA SER A 81 16.26 -2.42 -25.90
C SER A 81 15.58 -1.19 -25.30
N SER A 82 14.34 -1.36 -24.82
CA SER A 82 13.62 -0.35 -24.04
C SER A 82 12.51 -1.02 -23.22
N VAL A 83 12.09 -0.35 -22.17
CA VAL A 83 10.89 -0.73 -21.40
C VAL A 83 10.03 0.51 -21.17
N SER A 84 8.71 0.31 -21.11
CA SER A 84 7.75 1.40 -20.97
C SER A 84 6.73 1.10 -19.87
N GLN A 85 6.38 2.12 -19.10
CA GLN A 85 5.37 2.05 -18.05
C GLN A 85 4.76 3.45 -17.85
N TYR A 86 3.43 3.55 -17.83
CA TYR A 86 2.71 4.79 -17.52
C TYR A 86 3.15 6.01 -18.36
N GLY A 87 3.35 5.82 -19.67
CA GLY A 87 3.80 6.90 -20.56
C GLY A 87 5.27 7.30 -20.42
N ILE A 88 6.02 6.60 -19.57
CA ILE A 88 7.47 6.73 -19.43
C ILE A 88 8.15 5.59 -20.20
N THR A 89 9.20 5.91 -20.97
CA THR A 89 10.05 4.91 -21.64
C THR A 89 11.50 5.14 -21.27
N TRP A 90 12.20 4.07 -20.88
CA TRP A 90 13.66 4.04 -20.79
C TRP A 90 14.21 3.30 -21.99
N THR A 91 15.09 3.94 -22.75
CA THR A 91 15.76 3.35 -23.92
C THR A 91 17.22 3.06 -23.60
N PHE A 92 17.65 1.85 -23.93
CA PHE A 92 19.00 1.35 -23.67
C PHE A 92 19.84 1.37 -24.96
N ASP A 93 21.16 1.31 -24.83
CA ASP A 93 22.10 1.25 -25.97
C ASP A 93 22.01 -0.05 -26.79
N LYS A 94 21.53 -1.14 -26.18
CA LYS A 94 21.29 -2.44 -26.81
C LYS A 94 20.20 -3.20 -26.05
N ALA A 95 19.89 -4.44 -26.46
CA ALA A 95 18.97 -5.28 -25.71
C ALA A 95 19.61 -5.82 -24.41
N TYR A 96 18.86 -5.75 -23.30
CA TYR A 96 19.23 -6.31 -21.99
C TYR A 96 18.14 -7.25 -21.48
N PRO A 97 18.48 -8.25 -20.65
CA PRO A 97 17.48 -9.01 -19.89
C PRO A 97 16.62 -8.07 -19.03
N VAL A 98 15.31 -8.22 -19.16
CA VAL A 98 14.30 -7.43 -18.45
C VAL A 98 13.19 -8.33 -17.91
N GLY A 99 12.48 -7.83 -16.92
CA GLY A 99 11.28 -8.44 -16.38
C GLY A 99 10.58 -7.51 -15.42
N GLN A 100 9.60 -8.03 -14.69
CA GLN A 100 8.79 -7.25 -13.78
C GLN A 100 8.83 -7.85 -12.37
N PHE A 101 8.76 -6.97 -11.37
CA PHE A 101 8.53 -7.35 -9.98
C PHE A 101 7.07 -7.77 -9.76
N ALA A 102 6.77 -8.27 -8.57
CA ALA A 102 5.43 -8.73 -8.18
C ALA A 102 4.35 -7.64 -8.33
N ASN A 103 4.70 -6.36 -8.19
CA ASN A 103 3.78 -5.23 -8.36
C ASN A 103 3.67 -4.73 -9.83
N GLY A 104 4.46 -5.31 -10.75
CA GLY A 104 4.49 -4.95 -12.17
C GLY A 104 5.55 -3.90 -12.55
N ASP A 105 6.32 -3.36 -11.59
CA ASP A 105 7.41 -2.43 -11.91
C ASP A 105 8.55 -3.14 -12.64
N TRP A 106 9.23 -2.41 -13.52
CA TRP A 106 10.29 -2.98 -14.35
C TRP A 106 11.63 -3.11 -13.62
N TRP A 107 12.33 -4.19 -13.93
CA TRP A 107 13.77 -4.30 -13.74
C TRP A 107 14.50 -4.58 -15.04
N VAL A 108 15.78 -4.21 -15.06
CA VAL A 108 16.74 -4.53 -16.12
C VAL A 108 18.03 -5.06 -15.49
N GLN A 109 18.63 -6.08 -16.09
CA GLN A 109 19.93 -6.57 -15.65
C GLN A 109 21.04 -5.61 -16.09
N GLY A 110 21.77 -5.06 -15.13
CA GLY A 110 22.89 -4.16 -15.34
C GLY A 110 24.26 -4.86 -15.38
N PRO A 111 25.34 -4.11 -15.67
CA PRO A 111 25.33 -2.67 -15.97
C PRO A 111 24.58 -2.39 -17.28
N VAL A 112 23.80 -1.30 -17.30
CA VAL A 112 22.97 -0.89 -18.45
C VAL A 112 23.27 0.57 -18.79
N THR A 113 23.36 0.89 -20.08
CA THR A 113 23.49 2.28 -20.54
C THR A 113 22.13 2.79 -20.99
N ILE A 114 21.59 3.77 -20.27
CA ILE A 114 20.37 4.47 -20.66
C ILE A 114 20.75 5.61 -21.59
N ILE A 115 20.23 5.60 -22.82
CA ILE A 115 20.57 6.59 -23.85
C ILE A 115 19.46 7.63 -24.06
N ALA A 116 18.22 7.29 -23.70
CA ALA A 116 17.08 8.20 -23.76
C ALA A 116 16.04 7.86 -22.69
N LEU A 117 15.34 8.89 -22.20
CA LEU A 117 14.10 8.74 -21.43
C LEU A 117 13.01 9.58 -22.09
N THR A 118 11.81 9.02 -22.23
CA THR A 118 10.64 9.73 -22.75
C THR A 118 9.61 9.92 -21.64
N PRO A 119 9.03 11.11 -21.46
CA PRO A 119 9.41 12.39 -22.07
C PRO A 119 10.81 12.84 -21.65
N ALA A 120 11.54 13.49 -22.55
CA ALA A 120 12.89 13.97 -22.28
C ALA A 120 12.89 15.08 -21.22
N PHE A 121 13.94 15.11 -20.39
CA PHE A 121 14.20 16.22 -19.47
C PHE A 121 14.45 17.50 -20.26
N THR A 122 13.74 18.58 -19.94
CA THR A 122 13.82 19.85 -20.67
C THR A 122 14.88 20.81 -20.09
N GLY A 123 15.62 20.38 -19.07
CA GLY A 123 16.44 21.25 -18.22
C GLY A 123 15.70 21.73 -16.97
N THR A 124 14.37 21.69 -16.97
CA THR A 124 13.52 22.15 -15.86
C THR A 124 12.34 21.25 -15.53
N GLN A 125 11.87 20.46 -16.49
CA GLN A 125 10.68 19.60 -16.38
C GLN A 125 10.98 18.21 -16.93
N ASN A 126 10.13 17.24 -16.58
CA ASN A 126 10.29 15.84 -16.93
C ASN A 126 11.64 15.29 -16.44
N GLY A 127 12.04 15.67 -15.23
CA GLY A 127 13.28 15.22 -14.63
C GLY A 127 13.24 13.78 -14.13
N TRP A 128 14.43 13.30 -13.77
CA TRP A 128 14.64 11.97 -13.22
C TRP A 128 15.83 11.96 -12.30
N GLU A 129 15.86 10.98 -11.40
CA GLU A 129 16.92 10.85 -10.42
C GLU A 129 17.34 9.38 -10.30
N VAL A 130 18.56 9.19 -9.81
CA VAL A 130 19.10 7.88 -9.45
C VAL A 130 19.18 7.83 -7.94
N ASN A 131 18.48 6.88 -7.32
CA ASN A 131 18.50 6.70 -5.86
C ASN A 131 18.35 8.04 -5.12
N PRO A 132 17.19 8.75 -5.25
CA PRO A 132 16.97 9.99 -4.51
C PRO A 132 17.36 9.83 -3.03
N ASN A 133 18.00 10.84 -2.46
CA ASN A 133 18.64 10.73 -1.15
C ASN A 133 18.56 12.01 -0.31
N SER A 134 17.66 12.92 -0.69
CA SER A 134 17.43 14.18 0.02
C SER A 134 15.94 14.38 0.23
N GLY A 135 15.58 14.78 1.45
CA GLY A 135 14.22 15.20 1.79
C GLY A 135 13.85 16.61 1.28
N SER A 136 14.84 17.38 0.83
CA SER A 136 14.71 18.82 0.55
C SER A 136 15.23 19.22 -0.84
N GLN A 137 15.68 18.25 -1.64
CA GLN A 137 16.19 18.50 -2.98
C GLN A 137 15.69 17.44 -3.94
N GLN A 138 15.32 17.87 -5.14
CA GLN A 138 14.77 17.00 -6.18
C GLN A 138 15.16 17.47 -7.58
N GLY A 139 15.25 16.55 -8.52
CA GLY A 139 15.55 16.82 -9.93
C GLY A 139 14.36 16.69 -10.89
N LEU A 140 13.13 16.48 -10.40
CA LEU A 140 11.95 16.13 -11.18
C LEU A 140 11.28 17.32 -11.91
N ASP A 141 11.07 18.45 -11.24
CA ASP A 141 10.38 19.62 -11.80
C ASP A 141 10.75 20.92 -11.08
N ASN A 142 11.03 21.99 -11.82
CA ASN A 142 11.48 23.27 -11.24
C ASN A 142 10.38 24.07 -10.53
N ARG A 143 9.12 23.67 -10.66
CA ARG A 143 7.98 24.28 -9.95
C ARG A 143 7.75 23.64 -8.58
N LEU A 144 8.39 22.51 -8.31
CA LEU A 144 8.45 21.89 -6.99
C LEU A 144 9.55 22.54 -6.14
N ASP A 145 9.37 22.53 -4.82
CA ASP A 145 10.39 23.02 -3.88
C ASP A 145 11.69 22.21 -4.00
N GLY A 146 12.82 22.85 -3.72
CA GLY A 146 14.13 22.19 -3.70
C GLY A 146 14.67 21.73 -5.06
N PHE A 147 14.19 22.27 -6.19
CA PHE A 147 14.70 21.84 -7.50
C PHE A 147 16.20 22.09 -7.69
N GLN A 148 16.90 21.07 -8.16
CA GLN A 148 18.33 21.11 -8.50
C GLN A 148 18.58 20.34 -9.80
N ALA A 149 18.80 21.04 -10.91
CA ALA A 149 19.04 20.41 -12.21
C ALA A 149 20.24 19.45 -12.19
N SER A 150 21.25 19.70 -11.35
CA SER A 150 22.42 18.84 -11.17
C SER A 150 22.10 17.46 -10.58
N ARG A 151 20.88 17.25 -10.06
CA ARG A 151 20.42 15.93 -9.60
C ARG A 151 19.96 15.03 -10.74
N VAL A 152 19.70 15.60 -11.92
CA VAL A 152 19.38 14.85 -13.14
C VAL A 152 20.68 14.46 -13.84
N PRO A 153 21.02 13.17 -13.93
CA PRO A 153 22.25 12.77 -14.61
C PRO A 153 22.21 13.07 -16.12
N SER A 154 23.39 13.32 -16.70
CA SER A 154 23.54 13.45 -18.15
C SER A 154 23.35 12.11 -18.85
N LEU A 155 22.73 12.14 -20.03
CA LEU A 155 22.68 10.99 -20.93
C LEU A 155 23.83 11.03 -21.96
N PRO A 156 24.36 9.88 -22.39
CA PRO A 156 24.01 8.53 -21.94
C PRO A 156 24.51 8.24 -20.50
N TYR A 157 23.71 7.52 -19.72
CA TYR A 157 23.99 7.21 -18.32
C TYR A 157 24.25 5.72 -18.12
N ALA A 158 25.47 5.36 -17.70
CA ALA A 158 25.84 3.99 -17.34
C ALA A 158 25.39 3.68 -15.90
N ALA A 159 24.28 2.98 -15.77
CA ALA A 159 23.74 2.55 -14.48
C ALA A 159 24.33 1.19 -14.07
N ALA A 160 25.07 1.19 -12.94
CA ALA A 160 25.49 -0.04 -12.28
C ALA A 160 24.31 -0.79 -11.63
N ALA A 161 24.54 -2.01 -11.17
CA ALA A 161 23.59 -2.73 -10.33
C ALA A 161 23.28 -1.97 -9.01
N GLY A 162 22.07 -2.15 -8.48
CA GLY A 162 21.61 -1.50 -7.24
C GLY A 162 21.13 -0.06 -7.42
N LYS A 163 20.72 0.31 -8.64
CA LYS A 163 20.18 1.64 -8.94
C LYS A 163 18.67 1.58 -9.18
N SER A 164 17.95 2.51 -8.60
CA SER A 164 16.55 2.82 -8.89
C SER A 164 16.51 4.14 -9.64
N ILE A 165 16.03 4.10 -10.88
CA ILE A 165 15.90 5.24 -11.77
C ILE A 165 14.45 5.70 -11.70
N ILE A 166 14.18 6.74 -10.91
CA ILE A 166 12.85 7.32 -10.82
C ILE A 166 12.69 8.43 -11.85
N LYS A 167 11.63 8.37 -12.64
CA LYS A 167 11.31 9.35 -13.68
C LYS A 167 9.96 9.97 -13.39
N GLY A 168 9.90 11.30 -13.38
CA GLY A 168 8.65 12.05 -13.34
C GLY A 168 8.21 12.50 -14.73
N VAL A 169 6.90 12.59 -14.93
CA VAL A 169 6.28 13.34 -16.04
C VAL A 169 5.63 14.57 -15.44
N SER A 170 6.08 15.74 -15.88
CA SER A 170 5.57 17.03 -15.42
C SER A 170 4.15 17.26 -15.92
N LYS A 171 3.30 17.83 -15.07
CA LYS A 171 1.96 18.29 -15.46
C LYS A 171 2.09 19.49 -16.39
N THR A 172 1.33 19.50 -17.48
CA THR A 172 1.24 20.64 -18.40
C THR A 172 0.42 21.77 -17.77
N GLY A 173 0.76 23.02 -18.08
CA GLY A 173 0.05 24.19 -17.53
C GLY A 173 0.41 24.50 -16.07
N THR A 174 -0.53 25.12 -15.36
CA THR A 174 -0.36 25.59 -13.98
C THR A 174 -0.29 24.41 -13.00
N CYS A 175 0.64 24.48 -12.04
CA CYS A 175 0.72 23.59 -10.90
C CYS A 175 1.22 24.36 -9.66
N GLY A 176 1.25 23.71 -8.49
CA GLY A 176 1.67 24.36 -7.25
C GLY A 176 0.53 25.15 -6.60
N ASN A 177 0.85 26.23 -5.88
CA ASN A 177 -0.12 27.17 -5.34
C ASN A 177 -0.39 28.27 -6.38
N ASP A 178 -1.63 28.42 -6.85
CA ASP A 178 -2.02 29.55 -7.71
C ASP A 178 -2.74 30.68 -6.94
N GLY A 179 -2.79 30.58 -5.61
CA GLY A 179 -3.48 31.53 -4.72
C GLY A 179 -4.92 31.13 -4.39
N GLN A 180 -5.52 30.21 -5.15
CA GLN A 180 -6.88 29.71 -4.92
C GLN A 180 -6.93 28.19 -4.76
N TYR A 181 -6.08 27.48 -5.50
CA TYR A 181 -6.01 26.04 -5.58
C TYR A 181 -4.57 25.55 -5.46
N HIS A 182 -4.48 24.28 -5.14
CA HIS A 182 -3.25 23.55 -5.02
C HIS A 182 -3.30 22.41 -6.03
N TYR A 183 -2.22 22.23 -6.79
CA TYR A 183 -2.19 21.22 -7.85
C TYR A 183 -0.87 20.46 -7.88
N PRO A 184 -0.89 19.15 -8.19
CA PRO A 184 0.33 18.39 -8.42
C PRO A 184 1.12 18.95 -9.59
N CYS A 185 2.44 19.01 -9.46
CA CYS A 185 3.32 19.38 -10.57
C CYS A 185 3.75 18.18 -11.41
N LEU A 186 3.43 16.96 -10.98
CA LEU A 186 3.68 15.74 -11.72
C LEU A 186 2.34 15.09 -12.10
N THR A 187 2.25 14.60 -13.34
CA THR A 187 1.13 13.76 -13.79
C THR A 187 1.32 12.33 -13.33
N THR A 188 2.50 11.77 -13.53
CA THR A 188 2.84 10.38 -13.19
C THR A 188 4.33 10.26 -12.86
N ALA A 189 4.69 9.21 -12.14
CA ALA A 189 6.07 8.80 -11.94
C ALA A 189 6.20 7.27 -11.98
N ALA A 190 7.36 6.77 -12.37
CA ALA A 190 7.66 5.34 -12.42
C ALA A 190 9.13 5.08 -12.10
N VAL A 191 9.44 3.83 -11.72
CA VAL A 191 10.79 3.40 -11.31
C VAL A 191 11.26 2.25 -12.18
N LEU A 192 12.44 2.40 -12.77
CA LEU A 192 13.21 1.28 -13.34
C LEU A 192 14.30 0.86 -12.35
N THR A 193 14.35 -0.42 -12.01
CA THR A 193 15.42 -0.95 -11.13
C THR A 193 16.49 -1.69 -11.91
N VAL A 194 17.75 -1.37 -11.67
CA VAL A 194 18.92 -2.05 -12.27
C VAL A 194 19.43 -3.10 -11.30
N LEU A 195 19.31 -4.38 -11.67
CA LEU A 195 19.74 -5.52 -10.87
C LEU A 195 21.07 -6.10 -11.37
N GLY A 196 21.87 -6.70 -10.49
CA GLY A 196 23.11 -7.37 -10.91
C GLY A 196 22.88 -8.73 -11.60
N SER A 197 21.73 -9.34 -11.36
CA SER A 197 21.32 -10.63 -11.92
C SER A 197 19.80 -10.68 -12.07
N VAL A 198 19.31 -11.56 -12.94
CA VAL A 198 17.88 -11.86 -13.06
C VAL A 198 17.36 -12.41 -11.71
N PRO A 199 16.31 -11.80 -11.12
CA PRO A 199 15.73 -12.29 -9.88
C PRO A 199 14.99 -13.61 -10.11
N ALA A 200 14.79 -14.39 -9.03
CA ALA A 200 14.07 -15.66 -9.09
C ALA A 200 12.66 -15.49 -9.70
N ASN A 201 12.22 -16.49 -10.47
CA ASN A 201 10.95 -16.47 -11.22
C ASN A 201 10.78 -15.20 -12.09
N ASN A 202 11.88 -14.70 -12.66
CA ASN A 202 11.92 -13.47 -13.47
C ASN A 202 11.33 -12.23 -12.74
N GLY A 203 11.33 -12.24 -11.40
CA GLY A 203 10.83 -11.16 -10.54
C GLY A 203 9.37 -11.29 -10.11
N ALA A 204 8.59 -12.23 -10.65
CA ALA A 204 7.14 -12.31 -10.39
C ALA A 204 6.76 -12.52 -8.91
N GLY A 205 7.67 -13.07 -8.09
CA GLY A 205 7.50 -13.22 -6.64
C GLY A 205 8.39 -12.29 -5.81
N THR A 206 9.02 -11.29 -6.41
CA THR A 206 9.99 -10.39 -5.76
C THR A 206 9.42 -8.98 -5.71
N PHE A 207 9.50 -8.32 -4.57
CA PHE A 207 9.17 -6.90 -4.44
C PHE A 207 10.28 -6.05 -5.05
N ARG A 208 9.91 -4.91 -5.64
CA ARG A 208 10.88 -3.89 -6.04
C ARG A 208 11.59 -3.38 -4.76
N PRO A 209 12.91 -3.21 -4.77
CA PRO A 209 13.60 -2.54 -3.65
C PRO A 209 13.13 -1.08 -3.55
N PRO A 210 13.25 -0.43 -2.37
CA PRO A 210 12.89 0.98 -2.22
C PRO A 210 13.60 1.85 -3.26
N PHE A 211 12.92 2.82 -3.86
CA PHE A 211 13.58 3.68 -4.86
C PHE A 211 14.53 4.69 -4.21
N PHE A 212 14.22 5.13 -2.99
CA PHE A 212 15.00 6.11 -2.23
C PHE A 212 16.24 5.46 -1.57
N GLY A 213 17.31 6.23 -1.41
CA GLY A 213 18.55 5.84 -0.74
C GLY A 213 19.37 4.79 -1.50
N THR A 214 20.41 4.27 -0.84
CA THR A 214 21.32 3.26 -1.40
C THR A 214 21.09 1.85 -0.87
N ASN A 215 20.33 1.70 0.22
CA ASN A 215 19.90 0.40 0.69
C ASN A 215 18.83 -0.18 -0.26
N LYS A 216 19.03 -1.40 -0.77
CA LYS A 216 18.18 -2.03 -1.79
C LYS A 216 17.85 -3.48 -1.42
N PRO A 217 17.18 -3.73 -0.27
CA PRO A 217 16.76 -5.08 0.09
C PRO A 217 15.78 -5.64 -0.95
N LEU A 218 15.90 -6.94 -1.24
CA LEU A 218 14.94 -7.66 -2.07
C LEU A 218 14.11 -8.57 -1.19
N TYR A 219 12.84 -8.20 -1.02
CA TYR A 219 11.84 -9.04 -0.36
C TYR A 219 11.11 -9.90 -1.39
N THR A 220 10.47 -10.96 -0.92
CA THR A 220 9.65 -11.85 -1.75
C THR A 220 8.25 -11.98 -1.19
N THR A 221 7.27 -12.25 -2.07
CA THR A 221 5.88 -12.48 -1.66
C THR A 221 5.74 -13.73 -0.79
N ALA A 222 6.68 -14.68 -0.86
CA ALA A 222 6.75 -15.85 0.00
C ALA A 222 7.07 -15.52 1.47
N GLN A 223 7.67 -14.35 1.75
CA GLN A 223 7.92 -13.89 3.12
C GLN A 223 6.67 -13.31 3.79
N LEU A 224 5.60 -13.04 3.02
CA LEU A 224 4.40 -12.42 3.57
C LEU A 224 3.72 -13.34 4.59
N ARG A 225 3.61 -12.84 5.82
CA ARG A 225 2.79 -13.35 6.92
C ARG A 225 1.31 -13.12 6.65
N THR A 226 0.82 -13.75 5.58
CA THR A 226 -0.59 -13.68 5.16
C THR A 226 -1.55 -14.25 6.20
N ASP A 227 -1.05 -15.09 7.12
CA ASP A 227 -1.76 -15.55 8.32
C ASP A 227 -2.19 -14.40 9.25
N LYS A 228 -1.50 -13.25 9.18
CA LYS A 228 -1.89 -12.04 9.92
C LYS A 228 -3.04 -11.27 9.28
N LEU A 229 -3.31 -11.46 7.98
CA LEU A 229 -4.43 -10.81 7.33
C LEU A 229 -5.73 -11.40 7.90
N SER A 230 -6.31 -10.71 8.88
CA SER A 230 -7.53 -11.20 9.54
C SER A 230 -8.64 -11.45 8.51
N SER A 231 -9.58 -12.33 8.87
CA SER A 231 -10.72 -12.68 8.03
C SER A 231 -12.01 -12.18 8.68
N ARG A 232 -12.24 -10.86 8.60
CA ARG A 232 -13.44 -10.23 9.18
C ARG A 232 -14.61 -10.29 8.21
N ALA A 233 -15.82 -10.37 8.75
CA ALA A 233 -17.02 -10.26 7.92
C ALA A 233 -17.04 -8.89 7.20
N PRO A 234 -17.56 -8.81 5.98
CA PRO A 234 -17.61 -7.56 5.25
C PRO A 234 -18.64 -6.63 5.88
N VAL A 235 -18.34 -5.32 5.84
CA VAL A 235 -19.29 -4.25 6.17
C VAL A 235 -19.57 -3.41 4.91
N SER A 236 -20.64 -2.63 4.91
CA SER A 236 -20.98 -1.78 3.77
C SER A 236 -19.98 -0.63 3.57
N GLY A 237 -19.89 -0.13 2.35
CA GLY A 237 -18.99 0.97 1.96
C GLY A 237 -17.59 0.55 1.54
N ALA A 238 -17.21 -0.74 1.70
CA ALA A 238 -15.91 -1.24 1.28
C ALA A 238 -15.67 -1.05 -0.23
N MET A 239 -14.50 -0.52 -0.59
CA MET A 239 -14.05 -0.52 -1.98
C MET A 239 -13.84 -1.94 -2.52
N SER A 240 -13.80 -2.10 -3.84
CA SER A 240 -13.36 -3.36 -4.45
C SER A 240 -11.86 -3.62 -4.26
N LEU A 241 -11.44 -4.89 -4.32
CA LEU A 241 -10.01 -5.24 -4.29
C LEU A 241 -9.24 -4.68 -5.50
N THR A 242 -9.91 -4.53 -6.64
CA THR A 242 -9.31 -3.89 -7.83
C THR A 242 -9.02 -2.41 -7.57
N GLN A 243 -9.93 -1.68 -6.93
CA GLN A 243 -9.69 -0.29 -6.52
C GLN A 243 -8.54 -0.21 -5.51
N ALA A 244 -8.53 -1.09 -4.51
CA ALA A 244 -7.45 -1.16 -3.52
C ALA A 244 -6.08 -1.42 -4.16
N ALA A 245 -6.01 -2.38 -5.10
CA ALA A 245 -4.78 -2.69 -5.83
C ALA A 245 -4.33 -1.51 -6.69
N ARG A 246 -5.26 -0.85 -7.40
CA ARG A 246 -4.93 0.27 -8.28
C ARG A 246 -4.37 1.47 -7.52
N ARG A 247 -4.93 1.81 -6.35
CA ARG A 247 -4.53 2.99 -5.57
C ARG A 247 -3.04 3.01 -5.23
N TYR A 248 -2.44 1.85 -5.01
CA TYR A 248 -1.02 1.69 -4.67
C TYR A 248 -0.20 0.99 -5.77
N GLN A 249 -0.76 0.83 -6.97
CA GLN A 249 -0.07 0.17 -8.07
C GLN A 249 1.16 0.96 -8.52
N ARG A 250 1.08 2.30 -8.47
CA ARG A 250 2.16 3.20 -8.88
C ARG A 250 2.96 3.68 -7.68
N VAL A 251 4.24 3.96 -7.90
CA VAL A 251 5.16 4.47 -6.88
C VAL A 251 4.59 5.72 -6.19
N GLN A 252 4.66 5.77 -4.86
CA GLN A 252 4.24 6.94 -4.08
C GLN A 252 5.46 7.85 -3.88
N VAL A 253 5.57 8.91 -4.69
CA VAL A 253 6.71 9.85 -4.65
C VAL A 253 6.45 10.92 -3.59
N ASP A 254 7.17 10.83 -2.46
CA ASP A 254 6.79 11.55 -1.23
C ASP A 254 8.01 11.90 -0.36
N TYR A 255 9.13 12.24 -0.98
CA TYR A 255 10.34 12.60 -0.22
C TYR A 255 10.50 14.11 -0.03
N GLY A 256 9.48 14.92 -0.31
CA GLY A 256 9.47 16.35 0.05
C GLY A 256 9.10 16.53 1.53
N ASN A 257 9.99 17.10 2.34
CA ASN A 257 9.84 17.18 3.80
C ASN A 257 9.18 18.48 4.32
N THR A 258 8.65 19.32 3.44
CA THR A 258 7.86 20.52 3.77
C THR A 258 6.45 20.38 3.21
N TRP A 259 5.50 21.22 3.64
CA TRP A 259 4.13 21.16 3.11
C TRP A 259 4.06 21.32 1.58
N TYR A 260 5.08 21.93 0.94
CA TYR A 260 5.24 21.99 -0.52
C TYR A 260 5.46 20.61 -1.16
N GLY A 261 5.89 19.61 -0.38
CA GLY A 261 5.98 18.21 -0.79
C GLY A 261 4.68 17.67 -1.37
N ARG A 262 3.53 18.23 -0.96
CA ARG A 262 2.21 17.89 -1.54
C ARG A 262 2.16 17.97 -3.07
N TYR A 263 2.92 18.90 -3.66
CA TYR A 263 2.91 19.11 -5.11
C TYR A 263 3.69 18.03 -5.86
N MET A 264 4.57 17.29 -5.16
CA MET A 264 5.32 16.17 -5.70
C MET A 264 4.45 14.92 -5.90
N HIS A 265 3.32 14.83 -5.21
CA HIS A 265 2.39 13.70 -5.32
C HIS A 265 1.81 13.60 -6.73
N ALA A 266 2.42 12.77 -7.57
CA ALA A 266 2.02 12.66 -8.96
C ALA A 266 0.53 12.28 -9.08
N ALA A 267 -0.23 13.07 -9.85
CA ALA A 267 -1.69 13.02 -9.86
C ALA A 267 -2.25 11.60 -10.06
N GLU A 268 -1.74 10.88 -11.06
CA GLU A 268 -2.20 9.53 -11.38
C GLU A 268 -1.68 8.46 -10.41
N ASN A 269 -0.62 8.75 -9.64
CA ASN A 269 -0.07 7.84 -8.64
C ASN A 269 -0.86 7.91 -7.33
N TYR A 270 -1.51 9.04 -7.06
CA TYR A 270 -2.33 9.28 -5.87
C TYR A 270 -3.83 9.30 -6.16
N ALA A 271 -4.25 9.03 -7.40
CA ALA A 271 -5.66 8.98 -7.77
C ALA A 271 -6.38 7.76 -7.16
N PHE A 272 -7.51 7.99 -6.50
CA PHE A 272 -8.34 6.96 -5.88
C PHE A 272 -9.52 6.49 -6.76
N GLN A 273 -9.93 7.27 -7.76
CA GLN A 273 -11.02 6.93 -8.69
C GLN A 273 -10.64 7.12 -10.16
N ASP A 274 -11.37 6.45 -11.06
CA ASP A 274 -11.56 6.84 -12.46
C ASP A 274 -12.31 8.18 -12.53
N ASN A 275 -11.69 9.24 -12.02
CA ASN A 275 -12.22 10.58 -12.21
C ASN A 275 -11.49 11.24 -13.38
N PRO A 276 -12.12 11.37 -14.55
CA PRO A 276 -11.51 11.98 -15.72
C PRO A 276 -11.23 13.48 -15.57
N SER A 277 -11.64 14.14 -14.46
CA SER A 277 -11.49 15.60 -14.31
C SER A 277 -10.17 16.09 -13.74
N ASN A 278 -9.23 15.24 -13.27
CA ASN A 278 -7.96 15.68 -12.64
C ASN A 278 -8.10 16.63 -11.42
N ASP A 279 -9.32 16.91 -10.96
CA ASP A 279 -9.60 17.88 -9.87
C ASP A 279 -9.75 17.22 -8.49
N ASN A 280 -9.66 15.88 -8.42
CA ASN A 280 -9.83 15.12 -7.17
C ASN A 280 -8.66 14.13 -6.97
N VAL A 281 -7.45 14.67 -6.81
CA VAL A 281 -6.24 13.92 -6.47
C VAL A 281 -6.12 13.88 -4.94
N SER A 282 -5.82 12.71 -4.37
CA SER A 282 -5.43 12.58 -2.95
C SER A 282 -4.01 13.11 -2.75
N GLU A 283 -3.82 14.42 -2.93
CA GLU A 283 -2.53 15.10 -2.83
C GLU A 283 -2.28 15.66 -1.43
N TYR A 284 -3.32 15.86 -0.64
CA TYR A 284 -3.21 16.32 0.73
C TYR A 284 -3.18 15.10 1.68
N GLY A 285 -2.47 15.24 2.81
CA GLY A 285 -2.15 14.09 3.65
C GLY A 285 -3.36 13.47 4.33
N ALA A 286 -4.42 14.25 4.57
CA ALA A 286 -5.67 13.76 5.13
C ALA A 286 -6.34 12.72 4.22
N GLU A 287 -6.44 13.01 2.91
CA GLU A 287 -6.97 12.11 1.88
C GLU A 287 -6.07 10.88 1.74
N ILE A 288 -4.75 11.06 1.72
CA ILE A 288 -3.79 9.94 1.68
C ILE A 288 -3.93 9.03 2.90
N GLY A 289 -4.17 9.62 4.08
CA GLY A 289 -4.45 8.90 5.32
C GLY A 289 -5.71 8.06 5.24
N ILE A 290 -6.80 8.60 4.71
CA ILE A 290 -8.03 7.82 4.47
C ILE A 290 -7.77 6.70 3.47
N ASP A 291 -7.10 6.99 2.34
CA ASP A 291 -6.83 5.99 1.31
C ASP A 291 -6.03 4.81 1.89
N ALA A 292 -5.00 5.10 2.68
CA ALA A 292 -4.21 4.10 3.37
C ALA A 292 -5.06 3.29 4.35
N ALA A 293 -5.91 3.95 5.13
CA ALA A 293 -6.78 3.31 6.10
C ALA A 293 -7.84 2.42 5.45
N ASP A 294 -8.51 2.92 4.41
CA ASP A 294 -9.51 2.18 3.64
C ASP A 294 -8.89 0.93 3.01
N VAL A 295 -7.73 1.05 2.37
CA VAL A 295 -7.03 -0.12 1.80
C VAL A 295 -6.61 -1.10 2.90
N ALA A 296 -6.00 -0.62 3.99
CA ALA A 296 -5.57 -1.48 5.09
C ALA A 296 -6.74 -2.26 5.70
N LEU A 297 -7.86 -1.60 6.00
CA LEU A 297 -9.07 -2.25 6.52
C LEU A 297 -9.71 -3.17 5.49
N ARG A 298 -9.70 -2.82 4.20
CA ARG A 298 -10.23 -3.65 3.12
C ARG A 298 -9.51 -4.99 3.03
N LEU A 299 -8.20 -5.02 3.25
CA LEU A 299 -7.39 -6.24 3.22
C LEU A 299 -7.66 -7.20 4.40
N LEU A 300 -8.34 -6.72 5.43
CA LEU A 300 -8.71 -7.48 6.64
C LEU A 300 -10.10 -8.12 6.56
N LEU A 301 -10.79 -7.98 5.42
CA LEU A 301 -12.05 -8.66 5.14
C LEU A 301 -11.83 -10.11 4.64
N ASN A 302 -12.89 -10.92 4.72
CA ASN A 302 -12.89 -12.37 4.51
C ASN A 302 -12.93 -12.84 3.04
N ASP A 303 -12.46 -12.01 2.09
CA ASP A 303 -12.20 -12.47 0.72
C ASP A 303 -11.11 -13.56 0.70
N SER A 304 -11.13 -14.38 -0.37
CA SER A 304 -10.06 -15.37 -0.58
C SER A 304 -8.69 -14.68 -0.65
N LEU A 305 -7.66 -15.34 -0.10
CA LEU A 305 -6.31 -14.79 -0.09
C LEU A 305 -5.83 -14.45 -1.52
N SER A 306 -6.09 -15.34 -2.49
CA SER A 306 -5.73 -15.14 -3.90
C SER A 306 -6.28 -13.83 -4.48
N SER A 307 -7.53 -13.48 -4.16
CA SER A 307 -8.15 -12.24 -4.61
C SER A 307 -7.54 -11.01 -3.94
N LYS A 308 -7.07 -11.15 -2.70
CA LYS A 308 -6.42 -10.05 -1.94
C LYS A 308 -5.00 -9.77 -2.40
N MET A 309 -4.28 -10.79 -2.88
CA MET A 309 -2.84 -10.70 -3.13
C MET A 309 -2.41 -9.51 -4.01
N PRO A 310 -3.08 -9.15 -5.12
CA PRO A 310 -2.68 -7.97 -5.90
C PRO A 310 -2.69 -6.68 -5.07
N ALA A 311 -3.70 -6.48 -4.22
CA ALA A 311 -3.80 -5.31 -3.35
C ALA A 311 -2.79 -5.37 -2.19
N VAL A 312 -2.57 -6.56 -1.60
CA VAL A 312 -1.54 -6.77 -0.57
C VAL A 312 -0.15 -6.43 -1.12
N ILE A 313 0.20 -6.92 -2.30
CA ILE A 313 1.49 -6.70 -2.93
C ILE A 313 1.72 -5.20 -3.15
N ASN A 314 0.74 -4.50 -3.74
CA ASN A 314 0.88 -3.08 -4.03
C ASN A 314 0.97 -2.23 -2.74
N PHE A 315 0.17 -2.54 -1.72
CA PHE A 315 0.21 -1.82 -0.45
C PHE A 315 1.51 -2.08 0.34
N VAL A 316 2.00 -3.32 0.36
CA VAL A 316 3.31 -3.65 0.95
C VAL A 316 4.45 -2.98 0.19
N GLN A 317 4.38 -2.94 -1.15
CA GLN A 317 5.38 -2.24 -1.96
C GLN A 317 5.44 -0.75 -1.63
N ALA A 318 4.30 -0.08 -1.46
CA ALA A 318 4.25 1.29 -1.00
C ALA A 318 4.87 1.45 0.41
N GLY A 319 4.62 0.50 1.31
CA GLY A 319 5.26 0.45 2.63
C GLY A 319 6.78 0.27 2.58
N ILE A 320 7.30 -0.55 1.66
CA ILE A 320 8.74 -0.69 1.41
C ILE A 320 9.36 0.64 0.97
N ASP A 321 8.68 1.39 0.09
CA ASP A 321 9.15 2.71 -0.34
C ASP A 321 9.12 3.75 0.78
N MET A 322 8.02 3.79 1.55
CA MET A 322 7.89 4.69 2.71
C MET A 322 8.98 4.41 3.75
N TYR A 323 9.28 3.14 4.01
CA TYR A 323 10.40 2.76 4.87
C TYR A 323 11.77 3.14 4.26
N GLY A 324 11.96 2.97 2.95
CA GLY A 324 13.19 3.40 2.28
C GLY A 324 13.44 4.91 2.38
N MET A 325 12.38 5.72 2.30
CA MET A 325 12.46 7.17 2.53
C MET A 325 12.78 7.48 3.99
N HIS A 326 12.10 6.83 4.95
CA HIS A 326 12.36 6.97 6.39
C HIS A 326 13.81 6.63 6.75
N SER A 327 14.29 5.44 6.37
CA SER A 327 15.68 5.00 6.62
C SER A 327 16.72 5.86 5.89
N GLY A 328 16.31 6.53 4.81
CA GLY A 328 17.11 7.54 4.12
C GLY A 328 17.07 8.93 4.76
N GLY A 329 16.40 9.10 5.90
CA GLY A 329 16.33 10.35 6.67
C GLY A 329 15.19 11.29 6.30
N VAL A 330 14.21 10.85 5.50
CA VAL A 330 13.00 11.63 5.24
C VAL A 330 12.10 11.59 6.48
N THR A 331 11.59 12.77 6.85
CA THR A 331 10.62 12.94 7.92
C THR A 331 9.40 13.66 7.38
N TRP A 332 8.22 13.20 7.78
CA TRP A 332 6.94 13.83 7.50
C TRP A 332 6.41 14.37 8.82
N VAL A 333 6.75 15.61 9.16
CA VAL A 333 6.41 16.19 10.48
C VAL A 333 4.90 16.40 10.63
N SER A 334 4.41 16.62 11.85
CA SER A 334 3.03 17.08 12.05
C SER A 334 2.86 18.50 11.50
N ASP A 335 1.98 18.64 10.52
CA ASP A 335 1.73 19.92 9.85
C ASP A 335 0.29 20.01 9.36
N GLY A 336 -0.64 20.18 10.31
CA GLY A 336 -2.06 20.41 10.04
C GLY A 336 -2.83 19.35 9.24
N GLY A 337 -2.23 18.21 8.88
CA GLY A 337 -2.82 17.19 8.02
C GLY A 337 -2.04 16.92 6.73
N HIS A 338 -1.01 17.72 6.40
CA HIS A 338 -0.21 17.55 5.16
C HIS A 338 0.50 16.19 5.04
N PHE A 339 0.80 15.55 6.17
CA PHE A 339 1.75 14.47 6.29
C PHE A 339 1.19 13.19 6.94
N LEU A 340 -0.13 13.07 6.99
CA LEU A 340 -0.81 11.86 7.47
C LEU A 340 -0.75 10.74 6.42
N GLY A 341 -0.85 9.49 6.87
CA GLY A 341 -0.99 8.32 5.99
C GLY A 341 0.32 7.68 5.51
N ARG A 342 1.49 8.15 5.97
CA ARG A 342 2.79 7.58 5.57
C ARG A 342 3.22 6.43 6.47
N LYS A 343 2.87 6.50 7.75
CA LYS A 343 3.28 5.49 8.73
C LYS A 343 2.55 4.16 8.53
N LEU A 344 1.26 4.19 8.19
CA LEU A 344 0.44 2.99 8.09
C LEU A 344 0.95 1.99 7.04
N PRO A 345 1.24 2.37 5.78
CA PRO A 345 1.83 1.44 4.80
C PRO A 345 3.15 0.82 5.30
N ALA A 346 4.03 1.63 5.91
CA ALA A 346 5.31 1.16 6.44
C ALA A 346 5.12 0.14 7.58
N VAL A 347 4.21 0.42 8.52
CA VAL A 347 3.81 -0.51 9.59
C VAL A 347 3.24 -1.81 9.02
N TYR A 348 2.41 -1.72 7.97
CA TYR A 348 1.83 -2.88 7.29
C TYR A 348 2.91 -3.75 6.63
N ALA A 349 3.84 -3.13 5.91
CA ALA A 349 4.99 -3.82 5.30
C ALA A 349 5.88 -4.48 6.35
N ALA A 350 6.27 -3.76 7.40
CA ALA A 350 7.10 -4.29 8.49
C ALA A 350 6.44 -5.49 9.18
N THR A 351 5.13 -5.42 9.38
CA THR A 351 4.35 -6.48 10.03
C THR A 351 4.20 -7.72 9.16
N LEU A 352 3.91 -7.55 7.86
CA LEU A 352 3.68 -8.66 6.94
C LEU A 352 4.98 -9.29 6.43
N LEU A 353 6.04 -8.52 6.24
CA LEU A 353 7.37 -9.06 5.87
C LEU A 353 8.09 -9.66 7.08
N ASP A 354 7.56 -9.45 8.29
CA ASP A 354 8.14 -9.87 9.56
C ASP A 354 9.55 -9.30 9.82
N ASP A 355 9.91 -8.20 9.14
CA ASP A 355 11.26 -7.63 9.14
C ASP A 355 11.58 -6.94 10.47
N ALA A 356 12.54 -7.48 11.22
CA ALA A 356 12.89 -7.00 12.55
C ALA A 356 13.49 -5.59 12.55
N THR A 357 14.30 -5.26 11.55
CA THR A 357 14.94 -3.94 11.43
C THR A 357 13.89 -2.88 11.12
N MET A 358 13.03 -3.13 10.13
CA MET A 358 11.94 -2.24 9.73
C MET A 358 11.00 -1.97 10.90
N LYS A 359 10.63 -3.01 11.66
CA LYS A 359 9.81 -2.84 12.87
C LYS A 359 10.51 -1.98 13.91
N SER A 360 11.78 -2.28 14.21
CA SER A 360 12.55 -1.55 15.22
C SER A 360 12.71 -0.07 14.88
N GLU A 361 13.04 0.26 13.63
CA GLU A 361 13.22 1.65 13.20
C GLU A 361 11.91 2.43 13.21
N ILE A 362 10.81 1.84 12.73
CA ILE A 362 9.49 2.48 12.77
C ILE A 362 9.01 2.68 14.21
N SER A 363 9.15 1.67 15.07
CA SER A 363 8.70 1.76 16.47
C SER A 363 9.50 2.76 17.30
N ASN A 364 10.79 2.93 16.98
CA ASN A 364 11.68 3.84 17.69
C ASN A 364 11.89 5.17 16.95
N ALA A 365 11.09 5.43 15.91
CA ALA A 365 11.15 6.68 15.17
C ALA A 365 11.00 7.87 16.13
N GLN A 366 11.87 8.87 15.99
CA GLN A 366 11.82 10.05 16.84
C GLN A 366 10.50 10.79 16.64
N TYR A 367 10.00 11.43 17.71
CA TYR A 367 8.84 12.31 17.61
C TYR A 367 9.02 13.33 16.47
N GLY A 368 7.99 13.48 15.63
CA GLY A 368 8.04 14.32 14.43
C GLY A 368 8.56 13.62 13.17
N THR A 369 8.91 12.34 13.23
CA THR A 369 9.24 11.56 12.01
C THR A 369 8.00 11.30 11.15
N TYR A 370 6.87 10.98 11.80
CA TYR A 370 5.59 10.72 11.15
C TYR A 370 4.53 11.66 11.69
N GLY A 371 3.83 12.35 10.78
CA GLY A 371 2.81 13.34 11.11
C GLY A 371 1.61 12.69 11.79
N ASP A 372 1.42 11.39 11.52
CA ASP A 372 0.43 10.54 12.17
C ASP A 372 0.57 10.55 13.69
N ASP A 373 1.79 10.57 14.24
CA ASP A 373 2.01 10.55 15.70
C ASP A 373 1.98 11.94 16.32
N GLY A 374 2.52 12.95 15.62
CA GLY A 374 2.89 14.19 16.29
C GLY A 374 1.72 15.11 16.68
N HIS A 375 0.49 14.78 16.31
CA HIS A 375 -0.71 15.55 16.68
C HIS A 375 -1.44 15.02 17.91
N ALA A 376 -0.99 13.93 18.54
CA ALA A 376 -1.57 13.43 19.80
C ALA A 376 -0.51 13.38 20.88
N TYR A 377 -0.85 13.72 22.12
CA TYR A 377 0.07 13.64 23.26
C TYR A 377 -0.68 13.40 24.57
N TYR A 378 -0.02 12.81 25.57
CA TYR A 378 -0.58 12.78 26.92
C TYR A 378 -0.32 14.09 27.66
N THR A 379 -1.38 14.69 28.18
CA THR A 379 -1.22 15.84 29.08
C THR A 379 -0.65 15.41 30.43
N THR A 380 0.13 16.30 31.04
CA THR A 380 0.65 16.15 32.40
C THR A 380 -0.09 17.06 33.40
N ASN A 381 -1.07 17.83 32.92
CA ASN A 381 -1.89 18.69 33.77
C ASN A 381 -2.76 17.84 34.71
N PRO A 382 -2.58 17.92 36.04
CA PRO A 382 -3.24 16.99 36.97
C PRO A 382 -4.76 17.17 36.99
N GLN A 383 -5.27 18.39 36.79
CA GLN A 383 -6.71 18.65 36.73
C GLN A 383 -7.33 17.98 35.51
N THR A 384 -6.68 18.11 34.34
CA THR A 384 -7.16 17.49 33.10
C THR A 384 -7.03 15.98 33.14
N VAL A 385 -5.93 15.44 33.67
CA VAL A 385 -5.76 14.00 33.87
C VAL A 385 -6.90 13.44 34.70
N ALA A 386 -7.18 14.03 35.86
CA ALA A 386 -8.26 13.59 36.74
C ALA A 386 -9.63 13.67 36.05
N ALA A 387 -9.90 14.76 35.33
CA ALA A 387 -11.16 14.96 34.63
C ALA A 387 -11.37 13.96 33.48
N MET A 388 -10.34 13.69 32.67
CA MET A 388 -10.42 12.72 31.57
C MET A 388 -10.59 11.29 32.09
N GLN A 389 -9.85 10.92 33.15
CA GLN A 389 -9.99 9.62 33.80
C GLN A 389 -11.38 9.44 34.41
N ALA A 390 -11.93 10.48 35.06
CA ALA A 390 -13.30 10.46 35.58
C ALA A 390 -14.35 10.32 34.46
N ALA A 391 -14.07 10.82 33.26
CA ALA A 391 -14.89 10.63 32.07
C ALA A 391 -14.67 9.28 31.36
N GLY A 392 -13.75 8.44 31.85
CA GLY A 392 -13.46 7.11 31.29
C GLY A 392 -12.49 7.12 30.10
N TYR A 393 -11.72 8.19 29.90
CA TYR A 393 -10.76 8.31 28.81
C TYR A 393 -9.33 8.47 29.32
N ALA A 394 -8.36 7.94 28.56
CA ALA A 394 -6.95 8.24 28.78
C ALA A 394 -6.69 9.73 28.50
N PRO A 395 -5.68 10.35 29.17
CA PRO A 395 -5.47 11.80 29.13
C PRO A 395 -4.76 12.28 27.85
N ALA A 396 -5.24 11.83 26.69
CA ALA A 396 -4.67 12.13 25.38
C ALA A 396 -5.35 13.35 24.74
N LEU A 397 -4.59 14.41 24.50
CA LEU A 397 -5.01 15.65 23.87
C LEU A 397 -4.42 15.81 22.47
N TRP A 398 -5.01 16.72 21.68
CA TRP A 398 -4.55 17.06 20.34
C TRP A 398 -3.58 18.24 20.30
N GLY A 399 -2.69 18.21 19.30
CA GLY A 399 -1.80 19.29 18.89
C GLY A 399 -0.33 18.92 18.98
N LYS A 400 0.52 19.72 18.33
CA LYS A 400 1.99 19.57 18.33
C LYS A 400 2.68 20.66 19.17
N PRO A 401 3.90 20.42 19.69
CA PRO A 401 4.75 21.49 20.20
C PRO A 401 4.97 22.55 19.12
N CYS A 402 4.84 23.81 19.50
CA CYS A 402 5.14 24.96 18.66
C CYS A 402 6.19 25.86 19.32
N GLY A 403 6.78 26.75 18.53
CA GLY A 403 7.69 27.77 19.02
C GLY A 403 7.00 28.75 19.97
N ASN A 404 7.81 29.43 20.78
CA ASN A 404 7.33 30.40 21.76
C ASN A 404 6.51 31.50 21.06
N GLY A 405 5.29 31.78 21.54
CA GLY A 405 4.42 32.79 20.95
C GLY A 405 3.55 32.31 19.79
N GLN A 406 3.76 31.11 19.25
CA GLN A 406 2.99 30.65 18.08
C GLN A 406 1.58 30.20 18.43
N TYR A 407 1.42 29.49 19.56
CA TYR A 407 0.09 29.19 20.08
C TYR A 407 -0.65 30.50 20.35
N GLU A 408 -0.01 31.45 21.02
CA GLU A 408 -0.54 32.80 21.28
C GLU A 408 -1.01 33.51 20.01
N GLN A 409 -0.15 33.57 18.97
CA GLN A 409 -0.46 34.27 17.72
C GLN A 409 -1.67 33.67 17.01
N GLN A 410 -1.76 32.34 17.02
CA GLN A 410 -2.92 31.63 16.51
C GLN A 410 -4.17 32.05 17.28
N GLN A 411 -4.06 32.05 18.61
CA GLN A 411 -5.16 32.36 19.52
C GLN A 411 -5.68 33.81 19.41
N THR A 412 -4.82 34.77 19.07
CA THR A 412 -5.20 36.20 19.05
C THR A 412 -5.63 36.71 17.67
N ASN A 413 -5.02 36.20 16.60
CA ASN A 413 -5.15 36.81 15.27
C ASN A 413 -5.57 35.80 14.18
N ASP A 414 -5.76 34.52 14.54
CA ASP A 414 -5.83 33.39 13.59
C ASP A 414 -4.66 33.40 12.58
N THR A 415 -3.47 33.74 13.07
CA THR A 415 -2.23 33.69 12.28
C THR A 415 -1.25 32.71 12.91
N GLY A 416 -0.60 31.86 12.10
CA GLY A 416 0.40 30.91 12.58
C GLY A 416 0.01 29.44 12.33
N PRO A 417 0.79 28.49 12.87
CA PRO A 417 0.52 27.06 12.68
C PRO A 417 -0.77 26.68 13.41
N ARG A 418 -1.81 26.24 12.68
CA ARG A 418 -3.13 26.01 13.30
C ARG A 418 -3.26 24.70 14.09
N ASP A 419 -2.15 24.05 14.39
CA ASP A 419 -2.06 22.73 15.01
C ASP A 419 -1.22 22.73 16.29
N CYS A 420 -0.95 23.89 16.88
CA CYS A 420 -0.22 24.02 18.13
C CYS A 420 -1.01 23.43 19.31
N ARG A 421 -0.38 22.58 20.12
CA ARG A 421 -0.94 22.10 21.38
C ARG A 421 -1.06 23.22 22.40
N ASP A 422 -2.04 23.10 23.28
CA ASP A 422 -2.14 23.93 24.48
C ASP A 422 -0.88 23.77 25.36
N PRO A 423 -0.13 24.86 25.65
CA PRO A 423 1.05 24.82 26.51
C PRO A 423 0.77 24.37 27.95
N ILE A 424 -0.45 24.59 28.45
CA ILE A 424 -0.86 24.22 29.82
C ILE A 424 -1.37 22.77 29.86
N GLY A 425 -1.77 22.21 28.71
CA GLY A 425 -2.31 20.86 28.59
C GLY A 425 -3.70 20.71 29.21
N MET A 426 -4.51 21.77 29.20
CA MET A 426 -5.88 21.76 29.68
C MET A 426 -6.89 21.34 28.61
N ILE A 427 -6.64 21.72 27.35
CA ILE A 427 -7.57 21.53 26.23
C ILE A 427 -6.86 20.94 25.00
N ASP A 428 -7.65 20.40 24.08
CA ASP A 428 -7.16 20.16 22.73
C ASP A 428 -6.62 21.46 22.13
N GLY A 429 -5.49 21.37 21.44
CA GLY A 429 -4.84 22.52 20.81
C GLY A 429 -5.56 23.05 19.57
N GLY A 430 -4.84 23.82 18.77
CA GLY A 430 -5.37 24.49 17.60
C GLY A 430 -6.15 25.75 17.97
N GLU A 431 -6.97 26.24 17.04
CA GLU A 431 -7.60 27.56 17.14
C GLU A 431 -8.73 27.55 18.17
N ALA A 432 -9.47 26.45 18.17
CA ALA A 432 -10.39 26.08 19.20
C ALA A 432 -10.53 24.55 19.20
N PRO A 433 -10.75 23.93 20.37
CA PRO A 433 -11.05 22.50 20.45
C PRO A 433 -12.18 22.10 19.49
N GLY A 434 -11.94 21.06 18.71
CA GLY A 434 -12.89 20.51 17.76
C GLY A 434 -13.09 21.32 16.49
N ASP A 435 -12.18 22.25 16.17
CA ASP A 435 -12.24 23.13 14.99
C ASP A 435 -11.00 23.02 14.09
N SER A 436 -11.00 23.78 12.99
CA SER A 436 -9.82 24.01 12.12
C SER A 436 -9.12 22.69 11.75
N TYR A 437 -7.78 22.59 11.83
CA TYR A 437 -7.04 21.35 11.49
C TYR A 437 -7.44 20.13 12.30
N GLN A 438 -7.86 20.29 13.56
CA GLN A 438 -8.32 19.15 14.36
C GLN A 438 -9.58 18.52 13.75
N ASN A 439 -10.54 19.35 13.33
CA ASN A 439 -11.82 18.92 12.76
C ASN A 439 -11.73 18.60 11.28
N CYS A 440 -11.15 19.50 10.49
CA CYS A 440 -11.04 19.30 9.05
C CYS A 440 -10.15 18.10 8.78
N CYS A 441 -8.92 18.10 9.29
CA CYS A 441 -7.83 17.51 8.53
C CYS A 441 -7.08 16.38 9.25
N THR A 442 -7.28 16.20 10.56
CA THR A 442 -6.52 15.20 11.32
C THR A 442 -7.36 14.12 11.97
N SER A 443 -8.41 14.49 12.72
CA SER A 443 -9.01 13.51 13.67
C SER A 443 -9.74 12.36 12.99
N GLN A 444 -10.48 12.62 11.91
CA GLN A 444 -11.14 11.56 11.13
C GLN A 444 -10.16 10.71 10.31
N PRO A 445 -9.17 11.28 9.58
CA PRO A 445 -8.14 10.48 8.91
C PRO A 445 -7.39 9.50 9.82
N MET A 446 -7.17 9.86 11.09
CA MET A 446 -6.49 8.99 12.07
C MET A 446 -7.31 7.75 12.48
N LYS A 447 -8.65 7.84 12.39
CA LYS A 447 -9.59 6.80 12.87
C LYS A 447 -9.32 5.44 12.26
N GLY A 448 -9.23 5.40 10.93
CA GLY A 448 -9.09 4.15 10.20
C GLY A 448 -7.72 3.50 10.37
N ALA A 449 -6.64 4.29 10.40
CA ALA A 449 -5.30 3.79 10.68
C ALA A 449 -5.18 3.21 12.10
N SER A 450 -5.79 3.90 13.09
CA SER A 450 -5.86 3.38 14.47
C SER A 450 -6.55 2.01 14.51
N LEU A 451 -7.71 1.87 13.86
CA LEU A 451 -8.41 0.59 13.81
C LEU A 451 -7.64 -0.49 13.05
N ALA A 452 -7.05 -0.16 11.90
CA ALA A 452 -6.30 -1.10 11.07
C ALA A 452 -5.13 -1.73 11.85
N THR A 453 -4.39 -0.93 12.59
CA THR A 453 -3.26 -1.42 13.41
C THR A 453 -3.68 -2.30 14.58
N ARG A 454 -4.89 -2.10 15.13
CA ARG A 454 -5.49 -2.95 16.18
C ARG A 454 -6.07 -4.26 15.63
N LEU A 455 -6.48 -4.27 14.36
CA LEU A 455 -7.05 -5.46 13.72
C LEU A 455 -5.99 -6.33 13.04
N LEU A 456 -4.86 -5.77 12.59
CA LEU A 456 -3.72 -6.51 12.04
C LEU A 456 -2.80 -6.98 13.20
N PRO A 457 -2.69 -8.29 13.50
CA PRO A 457 -1.94 -8.78 14.65
C PRO A 457 -0.47 -8.35 14.67
N GLY A 458 -0.10 -7.61 15.70
CA GLY A 458 1.24 -7.08 15.93
C GLY A 458 1.50 -5.68 15.35
N ALA A 459 0.61 -5.15 14.50
CA ALA A 459 0.84 -3.85 13.84
C ALA A 459 0.81 -2.67 14.81
N LYS A 460 -0.06 -2.66 15.82
CA LYS A 460 -0.07 -1.64 16.87
C LYS A 460 1.25 -1.57 17.64
N ALA A 461 1.87 -2.71 17.93
CA ALA A 461 3.17 -2.75 18.59
C ALA A 461 4.26 -2.12 17.70
N VAL A 462 4.17 -2.30 16.38
CA VAL A 462 5.07 -1.64 15.43
C VAL A 462 4.79 -0.13 15.35
N TRP A 463 3.51 0.27 15.37
CA TRP A 463 3.12 1.68 15.43
C TRP A 463 3.67 2.38 16.68
N ASN A 464 3.65 1.71 17.84
CA ASN A 464 4.31 2.12 19.08
C ASN A 464 4.00 3.57 19.55
N TYR A 465 2.74 3.99 19.47
CA TYR A 465 2.35 5.32 19.96
C TYR A 465 0.95 5.30 20.57
N GLN A 466 0.86 4.93 21.86
CA GLN A 466 -0.43 4.71 22.53
C GLN A 466 -1.28 5.99 22.63
N ALA A 467 -0.65 7.16 22.80
CA ALA A 467 -1.35 8.45 22.85
C ALA A 467 -2.20 8.71 21.60
N TYR A 468 -1.76 8.27 20.42
CA TYR A 468 -2.54 8.34 19.19
C TYR A 468 -3.80 7.50 19.24
N HIS A 469 -3.69 6.24 19.66
CA HIS A 469 -4.86 5.36 19.72
C HIS A 469 -5.87 5.83 20.76
N ASP A 470 -5.38 6.24 21.93
CA ASP A 470 -6.20 6.79 23.01
C ASP A 470 -6.88 8.10 22.62
N TYR A 471 -6.16 8.97 21.91
CA TYR A 471 -6.72 10.20 21.35
C TYR A 471 -7.87 9.90 20.40
N VAL A 472 -7.68 8.96 19.46
CA VAL A 472 -8.71 8.56 18.48
C VAL A 472 -9.93 7.98 19.20
N ASP A 473 -9.72 7.10 20.19
CA ASP A 473 -10.82 6.52 20.97
C ASP A 473 -11.62 7.60 21.70
N ARG A 474 -10.93 8.58 22.29
CA ARG A 474 -11.56 9.74 22.92
C ARG A 474 -12.26 10.64 21.90
N TRP A 475 -11.69 10.90 20.73
CA TRP A 475 -12.35 11.70 19.68
C TRP A 475 -13.66 11.07 19.21
N VAL A 476 -13.65 9.75 18.96
CA VAL A 476 -14.85 9.03 18.51
C VAL A 476 -15.88 8.86 19.64
N GLY A 477 -15.42 8.59 20.87
CA GLY A 477 -16.29 8.33 22.02
C GLY A 477 -16.85 9.59 22.69
N PHE A 478 -16.05 10.65 22.76
CA PHE A 478 -16.33 11.87 23.51
C PHE A 478 -16.40 13.12 22.61
N GLY A 479 -15.48 13.25 21.66
CA GLY A 479 -15.30 14.48 20.86
C GLY A 479 -14.19 15.36 21.42
N ALA A 480 -14.25 16.66 21.13
CA ALA A 480 -13.26 17.66 21.55
C ALA A 480 -13.16 17.78 23.07
N TRP A 481 -11.93 17.94 23.58
CA TRP A 481 -11.67 18.20 24.99
C TRP A 481 -11.39 19.68 25.19
N ALA A 482 -12.25 20.32 25.97
CA ALA A 482 -12.28 21.74 26.20
C ALA A 482 -12.63 22.05 27.66
N ALA A 483 -12.14 23.19 28.12
CA ALA A 483 -12.31 23.71 29.46
C ALA A 483 -12.22 25.25 29.38
N PRO A 484 -12.44 25.98 30.48
CA PRO A 484 -11.95 27.34 30.58
C PRO A 484 -10.44 27.33 30.31
N ASP A 485 -10.03 27.97 29.22
CA ASP A 485 -8.63 28.17 28.89
C ASP A 485 -8.15 29.30 29.80
N ASN A 486 -7.65 28.90 30.97
CA ASN A 486 -7.22 29.80 32.04
C ASN A 486 -5.83 30.40 31.76
N TRP A 487 -5.62 30.76 30.50
CA TRP A 487 -4.51 31.52 29.92
C TRP A 487 -4.03 32.71 30.75
N ASN A 488 -4.90 33.28 31.59
CA ASN A 488 -4.57 34.27 32.61
C ASN A 488 -3.47 33.81 33.57
N SER A 489 -3.33 32.51 33.84
CA SER A 489 -2.28 31.93 34.69
C SER A 489 -0.87 32.10 34.10
N LEU A 490 -0.76 32.40 32.80
CA LEU A 490 0.47 32.76 32.10
C LEU A 490 0.63 34.28 31.90
N GLY A 491 -0.25 35.10 32.50
CA GLY A 491 -0.19 36.57 32.42
C GLY A 491 -0.65 37.17 31.08
N ARG A 492 -1.48 36.45 30.31
CA ARG A 492 -1.91 36.84 28.97
C ARG A 492 -3.43 36.99 28.88
N THR A 493 -3.92 38.02 28.18
CA THR A 493 -5.35 38.39 28.07
C THR A 493 -5.84 38.45 26.62
N PRO A 494 -7.13 38.19 26.34
CA PRO A 494 -8.21 37.83 27.29
C PRO A 494 -8.28 36.33 27.61
N ALA A 495 -8.78 35.97 28.79
CA ALA A 495 -9.18 34.59 29.07
C ALA A 495 -10.29 34.15 28.12
N ARG A 496 -10.20 32.91 27.65
CA ARG A 496 -11.18 32.33 26.74
C ARG A 496 -11.83 31.13 27.39
N ASN A 497 -13.12 30.97 27.16
CA ASN A 497 -13.88 29.89 27.76
C ASN A 497 -14.43 28.98 26.65
N TYR A 498 -13.77 27.83 26.46
CA TYR A 498 -14.19 26.83 25.48
C TYR A 498 -15.12 25.77 26.08
N THR A 499 -15.69 25.98 27.28
CA THR A 499 -16.58 24.99 27.92
C THR A 499 -17.76 24.60 27.02
N SER A 500 -18.27 25.51 26.18
CA SER A 500 -19.33 25.19 25.21
C SER A 500 -18.91 24.20 24.12
N ARG A 501 -17.60 23.98 23.92
CA ARG A 501 -17.03 23.02 22.96
C ARG A 501 -16.71 21.65 23.58
N GLN A 502 -16.87 21.49 24.91
CA GLN A 502 -16.59 20.22 25.56
C GLN A 502 -17.51 19.11 25.03
N GLY A 503 -16.92 18.04 24.49
CA GLY A 503 -17.65 16.92 23.87
C GLY A 503 -18.30 17.24 22.52
N THR A 504 -18.04 18.42 21.93
CA THR A 504 -18.49 18.74 20.57
C THR A 504 -17.64 18.00 19.53
N ALA A 505 -18.08 17.99 18.27
CA ALA A 505 -17.40 17.32 17.16
C ALA A 505 -17.12 15.81 17.39
N LYS A 506 -17.86 15.17 18.31
CA LYS A 506 -17.80 13.72 18.55
C LYS A 506 -17.99 12.95 17.26
N ASP A 507 -16.98 12.17 16.91
CA ASP A 507 -16.91 11.41 15.66
C ASP A 507 -17.27 12.22 14.40
N ALA A 508 -17.05 13.54 14.44
CA ALA A 508 -17.26 14.44 13.31
C ALA A 508 -15.91 14.84 12.72
N GLY A 509 -15.95 15.52 11.57
CA GLY A 509 -14.78 16.04 10.88
C GLY A 509 -14.90 15.95 9.36
N SER A 510 -14.03 16.65 8.65
CA SER A 510 -13.85 16.39 7.22
C SER A 510 -12.97 15.15 7.03
N TYR A 511 -12.83 14.67 5.78
CA TYR A 511 -12.02 13.51 5.48
C TYR A 511 -12.40 12.25 6.28
N GLY A 512 -13.71 11.97 6.35
CA GLY A 512 -14.24 10.72 6.86
C GLY A 512 -14.48 9.69 5.76
N SER A 513 -14.51 8.41 6.13
CA SER A 513 -14.90 7.30 5.26
C SER A 513 -16.08 6.54 5.86
N THR A 514 -17.15 6.39 5.09
CA THR A 514 -18.31 5.56 5.48
C THR A 514 -17.88 4.12 5.77
N PHE A 515 -16.92 3.59 5.00
CA PHE A 515 -16.36 2.26 5.24
C PHE A 515 -15.62 2.19 6.59
N VAL A 516 -14.74 3.15 6.87
CA VAL A 516 -14.04 3.24 8.17
C VAL A 516 -15.04 3.34 9.32
N ASN A 517 -16.11 4.12 9.17
CA ASN A 517 -17.14 4.27 10.21
C ASN A 517 -17.87 2.95 10.49
N ASN A 518 -18.22 2.21 9.44
CA ASN A 518 -18.85 0.90 9.58
C ASN A 518 -17.90 -0.12 10.19
N MET A 519 -16.63 -0.15 9.75
CA MET A 519 -15.60 -1.01 10.33
C MET A 519 -15.37 -0.71 11.81
N TRP A 520 -15.31 0.57 12.18
CA TRP A 520 -15.16 1.00 13.58
C TRP A 520 -16.32 0.51 14.43
N THR A 521 -17.55 0.73 13.98
CA THR A 521 -18.77 0.30 14.68
C THR A 521 -18.80 -1.21 14.88
N SER A 522 -18.41 -1.99 13.86
CA SER A 522 -18.46 -3.44 13.91
C SER A 522 -17.31 -4.08 14.70
N TYR A 523 -16.11 -3.48 14.69
CA TYR A 523 -14.90 -4.19 15.12
C TYR A 523 -14.08 -3.50 16.21
N ARG A 524 -14.31 -2.22 16.53
CA ARG A 524 -13.45 -1.53 17.52
C ARG A 524 -13.47 -2.20 18.89
N SER A 525 -14.63 -2.63 19.39
CA SER A 525 -14.79 -3.19 20.75
C SER A 525 -14.01 -4.49 20.99
N GLY A 526 -13.58 -5.20 19.93
CA GLY A 526 -12.77 -6.41 20.01
C GLY A 526 -11.38 -6.27 19.39
N ALA A 527 -10.93 -5.04 19.12
CA ALA A 527 -9.64 -4.75 18.51
C ALA A 527 -8.68 -4.21 19.57
N GLU A 528 -7.47 -4.77 19.67
CA GLU A 528 -6.45 -4.36 20.64
C GLU A 528 -5.17 -3.84 20.02
#